data_AF-H0A453-F1
#
_entry.id   AF-H0A453-F1
#
_cell.length_a   1.000
_cell.length_b   1.000
_cell.length_c   1.000
_cell.angle_alpha   90.00
_cell.angle_beta   90.00
_cell.angle_gamma   90.00
#
_symmetry.space_group_name_H-M   'P 1'
#
loop_
_entity.id
_entity.type
_entity.pdbx_description
1 polymer ?
#
loop_
_entity_poly.entity_id
_entity_poly.type
_entity_poly.pdbx_seq_one_letter_code
_entity_poly.pdbx_strand_id
1 'polypeptide(L)'
;MAFLLAALPTAAGALTVEQRLQRGEAVVRSLNNGSPQPNLERMRQEFPFLAEATEGFALGDVWSRPGLDGRTRQLAAVAAFAAIGETAFMSVHAGYALNIGVTEDELKEVIYMVTVPAGFARAISASQALSALFAERREAPAGQSGGAVP
;
A
#
# COMPACT_ATOMS: atom_id res chain seq x y z
N MET A 1 10.18 30.77 -30.79
CA MET A 1 9.40 29.67 -30.21
C MET A 1 10.27 28.42 -30.27
N ALA A 2 11.05 28.16 -29.22
CA ALA A 2 12.02 27.06 -29.19
C ALA A 2 11.32 25.81 -28.65
N PHE A 3 11.18 24.78 -29.50
CA PHE A 3 10.76 23.46 -29.06
C PHE A 3 11.90 22.84 -28.26
N LEU A 4 11.73 22.75 -26.94
CA LEU A 4 12.57 21.92 -26.09
C LEU A 4 12.34 20.46 -26.52
N LEU A 5 13.33 19.87 -27.19
CA LEU A 5 13.39 18.41 -27.39
C LEU A 5 13.52 17.78 -26.00
N ALA A 6 12.40 17.37 -25.41
CA ALA A 6 12.42 16.47 -24.27
C ALA A 6 13.10 15.17 -24.73
N ALA A 7 14.24 14.85 -24.13
CA ALA A 7 14.89 13.56 -24.32
C ALA A 7 13.86 12.46 -24.02
N LEU A 8 13.55 11.63 -25.02
CA LEU A 8 12.73 10.45 -24.81
C LEU A 8 13.38 9.63 -23.69
N PRO A 9 12.61 9.16 -22.69
CA PRO A 9 13.18 8.30 -21.67
C PRO A 9 13.80 7.11 -22.39
N THR A 10 15.11 6.95 -22.22
CA THR A 10 15.84 5.74 -22.65
C THR A 10 15.03 4.55 -22.20
N ALA A 11 14.75 3.62 -23.12
CA ALA A 11 14.11 2.36 -22.79
C ALA A 11 14.92 1.71 -21.67
N ALA A 12 14.44 1.83 -20.43
CA ALA A 12 15.05 1.20 -19.28
C ALA A 12 15.05 -0.29 -19.61
N GLY A 13 16.25 -0.91 -19.68
CA GLY A 13 16.36 -2.34 -19.95
C GLY A 13 15.42 -3.10 -19.03
N ALA A 14 14.66 -4.04 -19.60
CA ALA A 14 13.70 -4.81 -18.82
C ALA A 14 14.40 -5.45 -17.63
N LEU A 15 13.86 -5.22 -16.43
CA LEU A 15 14.40 -5.81 -15.20
C LEU A 15 14.29 -7.33 -15.26
N THR A 16 15.26 -8.02 -14.70
CA THR A 16 15.16 -9.47 -14.51
C THR A 16 14.06 -9.79 -13.47
N VAL A 17 13.56 -11.02 -13.45
CA VAL A 17 12.64 -11.50 -12.40
C VAL A 17 13.23 -11.22 -11.02
N GLU A 18 14.49 -11.59 -10.82
CA GLU A 18 15.22 -11.39 -9.56
C GLU A 18 15.25 -9.92 -9.11
N GLN A 19 15.57 -8.99 -10.02
CA GLN A 19 15.61 -7.57 -9.70
C GLN A 19 14.23 -7.03 -9.29
N ARG A 20 13.17 -7.55 -9.89
CA ARG A 20 11.79 -7.16 -9.55
C ARG A 20 11.42 -7.67 -8.17
N LEU A 21 11.74 -8.92 -7.85
CA LEU A 21 11.49 -9.49 -6.52
C LEU A 21 12.25 -8.72 -5.43
N GLN A 22 13.53 -8.41 -5.66
CA GLN A 22 14.34 -7.60 -4.73
C GLN A 22 13.74 -6.21 -4.48
N ARG A 23 13.22 -5.55 -5.53
CA ARG A 23 12.50 -4.27 -5.38
C ARG A 23 11.20 -4.44 -4.61
N GLY A 24 10.46 -5.52 -4.87
CA GLY A 24 9.22 -5.82 -4.17
C GLY A 24 9.43 -6.02 -2.67
N GLU A 25 10.44 -6.80 -2.31
CA GLU A 25 10.84 -6.99 -0.92
C GLU A 25 11.24 -5.66 -0.25
N ALA A 26 12.04 -4.83 -0.95
CA ALA A 26 12.45 -3.52 -0.45
C ALA A 26 11.25 -2.60 -0.18
N VAL A 27 10.25 -2.59 -1.08
CA VAL A 27 8.99 -1.84 -0.88
C VAL A 27 8.30 -2.31 0.39
N VAL A 28 8.09 -3.63 0.55
CA VAL A 28 7.43 -4.20 1.73
C VAL A 28 8.13 -3.78 3.02
N ARG A 29 9.45 -3.95 3.07
CA ARG A 29 10.24 -3.60 4.26
C ARG A 29 10.15 -2.10 4.57
N SER A 30 10.18 -1.24 3.55
CA SER A 30 10.05 0.21 3.75
C SER A 30 8.70 0.63 4.37
N LEU A 31 7.63 -0.12 4.06
CA LEU A 31 6.27 0.15 4.54
C LEU A 31 5.95 -0.52 5.88
N ASN A 32 6.75 -1.53 6.26
CA ASN A 32 6.48 -2.40 7.39
C ASN A 32 7.63 -2.41 8.40
N ASN A 33 8.25 -1.25 8.64
CA ASN A 33 9.29 -1.05 9.65
C ASN A 33 10.47 -2.05 9.55
N GLY A 34 10.87 -2.38 8.33
CA GLY A 34 11.96 -3.32 8.04
C GLY A 34 11.54 -4.80 8.04
N SER A 35 10.32 -5.12 8.46
CA SER A 35 9.82 -6.50 8.57
C SER A 35 9.16 -7.00 7.29
N PRO A 36 9.27 -8.30 6.96
CA PRO A 36 8.49 -8.90 5.87
C PRO A 36 6.99 -8.89 6.20
N GLN A 37 6.14 -9.18 5.19
CA GLN A 37 4.70 -9.36 5.39
C GLN A 37 4.36 -10.82 5.67
N PRO A 38 3.75 -11.16 6.83
CA PRO A 38 3.38 -12.53 7.15
C PRO A 38 2.44 -13.16 6.10
N ASN A 39 1.51 -12.38 5.55
CA ASN A 39 0.58 -12.87 4.53
C ASN A 39 1.28 -13.15 3.18
N LEU A 40 2.31 -12.38 2.82
CA LEU A 40 3.12 -12.66 1.64
C LEU A 40 3.96 -13.92 1.84
N GLU A 41 4.50 -14.14 3.04
CA GLU A 41 5.25 -15.36 3.37
C GLU A 41 4.37 -16.61 3.28
N ARG A 42 3.17 -16.56 3.87
CA ARG A 42 2.19 -17.64 3.75
C ARG A 42 1.82 -17.90 2.29
N MET A 43 1.63 -16.83 1.51
CA MET A 43 1.34 -16.95 0.09
C MET A 43 2.50 -17.59 -0.68
N ARG A 44 3.77 -17.34 -0.30
CA ARG A 44 4.93 -17.99 -0.92
C ARG A 44 4.93 -19.52 -0.69
N GLN A 45 4.45 -19.96 0.48
CA GLN A 45 4.37 -21.37 0.84
C GLN A 45 3.23 -22.08 0.11
N GLU A 46 2.03 -21.47 0.09
CA GLU A 46 0.80 -22.12 -0.39
C GLU A 46 0.50 -21.84 -1.87
N PHE A 47 0.86 -20.64 -2.35
CA PHE A 47 0.53 -20.14 -3.69
C PHE A 47 1.74 -19.43 -4.34
N PRO A 48 2.86 -20.13 -4.57
CA PRO A 48 4.14 -19.53 -4.96
C PRO A 48 4.06 -18.67 -6.23
N PHE A 49 3.27 -19.08 -7.23
CA PHE A 49 3.05 -18.28 -8.45
C PHE A 49 2.40 -16.92 -8.14
N LEU A 50 1.40 -16.91 -7.26
CA LEU A 50 0.73 -15.68 -6.86
C LEU A 50 1.67 -14.79 -6.06
N ALA A 51 2.48 -15.38 -5.16
CA ALA A 51 3.48 -14.63 -4.41
C ALA A 51 4.52 -13.97 -5.31
N GLU A 52 5.05 -14.69 -6.30
CA GLU A 52 6.00 -14.13 -7.27
C GLU A 52 5.38 -12.99 -8.07
N ALA A 53 4.13 -13.12 -8.51
CA ALA A 53 3.42 -12.06 -9.22
C ALA A 53 3.18 -10.83 -8.33
N THR A 54 2.79 -11.02 -7.07
CA THR A 54 2.61 -9.92 -6.13
C THR A 54 3.92 -9.22 -5.80
N GLU A 55 4.97 -9.97 -5.48
CA GLU A 55 6.28 -9.43 -5.10
C GLU A 55 6.99 -8.80 -6.30
N GLY A 56 7.06 -9.50 -7.43
CA GLY A 56 7.76 -9.03 -8.62
C GLY A 56 7.00 -7.92 -9.34
N PHE A 57 5.76 -8.16 -9.74
CA PHE A 57 5.03 -7.20 -10.56
C PHE A 57 4.36 -6.11 -9.71
N ALA A 58 3.47 -6.48 -8.78
CA ALA A 58 2.73 -5.46 -8.04
C ALA A 58 3.69 -4.59 -7.22
N LEU A 59 4.50 -5.20 -6.35
CA LEU A 59 5.41 -4.46 -5.47
C LEU A 59 6.64 -3.94 -6.25
N GLY A 60 7.32 -4.83 -6.97
CA GLY A 60 8.56 -4.55 -7.66
C GLY A 60 8.45 -3.66 -8.89
N ASP A 61 7.41 -3.80 -9.72
CA ASP A 61 7.26 -3.01 -10.96
C ASP A 61 6.32 -1.81 -10.79
N VAL A 62 5.27 -1.89 -9.97
CA VAL A 62 4.23 -0.84 -9.87
C VAL A 62 4.42 0.03 -8.64
N TRP A 63 4.54 -0.55 -7.45
CA TRP A 63 4.70 0.23 -6.21
C TRP A 63 6.06 0.91 -6.10
N SER A 64 7.12 0.32 -6.66
CA SER A 64 8.48 0.88 -6.64
C SER A 64 8.70 2.02 -7.64
N ARG A 65 7.73 2.32 -8.52
CA ARG A 65 7.91 3.32 -9.58
C ARG A 65 8.31 4.68 -9.00
N PRO A 66 9.17 5.45 -9.68
CA PRO A 66 9.41 6.83 -9.29
C PRO A 66 8.18 7.70 -9.60
N GLY A 67 8.12 8.89 -8.99
CA GLY A 67 7.13 9.93 -9.31
C GLY A 67 6.15 10.28 -8.19
N LEU A 68 5.85 9.33 -7.30
CA LEU A 68 5.11 9.58 -6.06
C LEU A 68 5.88 8.98 -4.88
N ASP A 69 5.90 9.71 -3.76
CA ASP A 69 6.48 9.22 -2.52
C ASP A 69 5.61 8.13 -1.88
N GLY A 70 6.17 7.42 -0.89
CA GLY A 70 5.46 6.34 -0.21
C GLY A 70 4.16 6.83 0.46
N ARG A 71 4.20 8.01 1.07
CA ARG A 71 3.06 8.65 1.74
C ARG A 71 1.88 8.86 0.80
N THR A 72 2.10 9.52 -0.34
CA THR A 72 1.05 9.79 -1.33
C THR A 72 0.49 8.50 -1.92
N ARG A 73 1.34 7.50 -2.17
CA ARG A 73 0.91 6.18 -2.66
C ARG A 73 -0.02 5.48 -1.67
N GLN A 74 0.31 5.48 -0.37
CA GLN A 74 -0.55 4.82 0.62
C GLN A 74 -1.90 5.54 0.78
N LEU A 75 -1.91 6.88 0.82
CA LEU A 75 -3.17 7.63 0.87
C LEU A 75 -4.05 7.36 -0.36
N ALA A 76 -3.46 7.34 -1.56
CA ALA A 76 -4.18 7.01 -2.79
C ALA A 76 -4.74 5.57 -2.77
N ALA A 77 -3.98 4.61 -2.26
CA ALA A 77 -4.43 3.23 -2.15
C ALA A 77 -5.55 3.04 -1.12
N VAL A 78 -5.45 3.69 0.04
CA VAL A 78 -6.55 3.72 1.03
C VAL A 78 -7.82 4.26 0.39
N ALA A 79 -7.73 5.39 -0.32
CA ALA A 79 -8.88 5.97 -1.02
C ALA A 79 -9.48 5.00 -2.05
N ALA A 80 -8.63 4.36 -2.87
CA ALA A 80 -9.05 3.45 -3.92
C ALA A 80 -9.74 2.19 -3.36
N PHE A 81 -9.12 1.52 -2.39
CA PHE A 81 -9.68 0.32 -1.77
C PHE A 81 -10.97 0.62 -0.99
N ALA A 82 -11.04 1.75 -0.29
CA ALA A 82 -12.27 2.21 0.36
C ALA A 82 -13.40 2.46 -0.67
N ALA A 83 -13.09 3.11 -1.79
CA ALA A 83 -14.08 3.42 -2.83
C ALA A 83 -14.68 2.16 -3.48
N ILE A 84 -13.86 1.12 -3.73
CA ILE A 84 -14.37 -0.15 -4.28
C ILE A 84 -14.96 -1.07 -3.20
N GLY A 85 -14.74 -0.77 -1.93
CA GLY A 85 -15.29 -1.50 -0.78
C GLY A 85 -14.43 -2.65 -0.25
N GLU A 86 -13.17 -2.73 -0.65
CA GLU A 86 -12.20 -3.73 -0.21
C GLU A 86 -11.52 -3.30 1.09
N THR A 87 -12.28 -3.31 2.19
CA THR A 87 -11.83 -2.75 3.47
C THR A 87 -10.66 -3.51 4.10
N ALA A 88 -10.49 -4.81 3.80
CA ALA A 88 -9.34 -5.58 4.28
C ALA A 88 -8.03 -5.03 3.69
N PHE A 89 -7.96 -4.83 2.37
CA PHE A 89 -6.80 -4.22 1.72
C PHE A 89 -6.63 -2.75 2.09
N MET A 90 -7.74 -2.00 2.23
CA MET A 90 -7.69 -0.64 2.76
C MET A 90 -6.99 -0.59 4.13
N SER A 91 -7.33 -1.49 5.06
CA SER A 91 -6.73 -1.53 6.40
C SER A 91 -5.24 -1.85 6.35
N VAL A 92 -4.81 -2.76 5.47
CA VAL A 92 -3.38 -3.04 5.24
C VAL A 92 -2.64 -1.77 4.82
N HIS A 93 -3.16 -1.06 3.82
CA HIS A 93 -2.53 0.16 3.31
C HIS A 93 -2.60 1.34 4.29
N ALA A 94 -3.67 1.44 5.09
CA ALA A 94 -3.76 2.39 6.20
C ALA A 94 -2.70 2.09 7.28
N GLY A 95 -2.46 0.81 7.59
CA GLY A 95 -1.40 0.39 8.50
C GLY A 95 -0.01 0.79 8.00
N TYR A 96 0.27 0.62 6.70
CA TYR A 96 1.52 1.10 6.08
C TYR A 96 1.64 2.61 6.12
N ALA A 97 0.54 3.33 5.83
CA ALA A 97 0.51 4.79 5.90
C ALA A 97 0.93 5.27 7.30
N LEU A 98 0.34 4.69 8.35
CA LEU A 98 0.66 5.01 9.74
C LEU A 98 2.13 4.73 10.09
N ASN A 99 2.69 3.62 9.59
CA ASN A 99 4.10 3.26 9.82
C ASN A 99 5.07 4.31 9.25
N ILE A 100 4.70 4.95 8.14
CA ILE A 100 5.54 5.95 7.45
C ILE A 100 5.13 7.39 7.77
N GLY A 101 4.35 7.61 8.83
CA GLY A 101 4.06 8.94 9.39
C GLY A 101 2.82 9.63 8.82
N VAL A 102 1.90 8.92 8.17
CA VAL A 102 0.53 9.43 7.97
C VAL A 102 -0.21 9.43 9.30
N THR A 103 -0.99 10.47 9.58
CA THR A 103 -1.75 10.58 10.83
C THR A 103 -3.12 9.91 10.71
N GLU A 104 -3.72 9.58 11.86
CA GLU A 104 -5.10 9.08 11.89
C GLU A 104 -6.08 10.08 11.26
N ASP A 105 -5.86 11.39 11.45
CA ASP A 105 -6.74 12.44 10.94
C ASP A 105 -6.65 12.57 9.41
N GLU A 106 -5.46 12.39 8.84
CA GLU A 106 -5.28 12.36 7.39
C GLU A 106 -6.00 11.18 6.74
N LEU A 107 -6.01 10.02 7.41
CA LEU A 107 -6.78 8.86 6.95
C LEU A 107 -8.29 9.11 7.06
N LYS A 108 -8.77 9.79 8.13
CA LYS A 108 -10.18 10.19 8.25
C LYS A 108 -10.60 11.13 7.12
N GLU A 109 -9.78 12.11 6.76
CA GLU A 109 -10.04 13.02 5.63
C GLU A 109 -10.17 12.25 4.30
N VAL A 110 -9.32 11.25 4.06
CA VAL A 110 -9.45 10.36 2.89
C VAL A 110 -10.81 9.65 2.90
N ILE A 111 -11.27 9.13 4.03
CA ILE A 111 -12.57 8.45 4.12
C ILE A 111 -13.74 9.43 3.93
N TYR A 112 -13.64 10.68 4.39
CA TYR A 112 -14.63 11.71 4.09
C TYR A 112 -14.72 11.97 2.59
N MET A 113 -13.59 12.05 1.89
CA MET A 113 -13.59 12.21 0.44
C MET A 113 -14.31 11.07 -0.29
N VAL A 114 -14.26 9.82 0.21
CA VAL A 114 -14.94 8.65 -0.39
C VAL A 114 -16.46 8.83 -0.51
N THR A 115 -17.06 9.67 0.34
CA THR A 115 -18.51 9.96 0.28
C THR A 115 -18.96 10.52 -1.07
N VAL A 116 -18.11 11.32 -1.73
CA VAL A 116 -18.44 12.01 -2.98
C VAL A 116 -18.35 11.10 -4.21
N PRO A 117 -17.23 10.39 -4.48
CA PRO A 117 -17.10 9.55 -5.66
C PRO A 117 -17.73 8.17 -5.51
N ALA A 118 -17.89 7.65 -4.29
CA ALA A 118 -18.35 6.27 -4.06
C ALA A 118 -19.55 6.13 -3.10
N GLY A 119 -20.03 7.23 -2.53
CA GLY A 119 -21.23 7.28 -1.71
C GLY A 119 -21.01 6.95 -0.23
N PHE A 120 -22.01 7.29 0.59
CA PHE A 120 -21.96 7.13 2.05
C PHE A 120 -21.80 5.68 2.50
N ALA A 121 -22.41 4.71 1.82
CA ALA A 121 -22.30 3.31 2.21
C ALA A 121 -20.85 2.82 2.24
N ARG A 122 -20.05 3.16 1.21
CA ARG A 122 -18.63 2.82 1.15
C ARG A 122 -17.82 3.55 2.22
N ALA A 123 -18.08 4.84 2.44
CA ALA A 123 -17.41 5.62 3.48
C ALA A 123 -17.71 5.11 4.90
N ILE A 124 -18.94 4.66 5.18
CA ILE A 124 -19.33 4.08 6.48
C ILE A 124 -18.60 2.75 6.72
N SER A 125 -18.59 1.84 5.76
CA SER A 125 -17.83 0.59 5.90
C SER A 125 -16.33 0.84 6.10
N ALA A 126 -15.76 1.78 5.36
CA ALA A 126 -14.35 2.13 5.48
C ALA A 126 -14.03 2.78 6.84
N SER A 127 -14.90 3.66 7.37
CA SER A 127 -14.68 4.30 8.67
C SER A 127 -14.73 3.30 9.83
N GLN A 128 -15.59 2.27 9.74
CA GLN A 128 -15.64 1.18 10.71
C GLN A 128 -14.34 0.36 10.71
N ALA A 129 -13.86 -0.02 9.53
CA ALA A 129 -12.59 -0.75 9.39
C ALA A 129 -11.40 0.07 9.89
N LEU A 130 -11.37 1.37 9.57
CA LEU A 130 -10.32 2.27 10.04
C LEU A 130 -10.36 2.46 11.57
N SER A 131 -11.56 2.54 12.16
CA SER A 131 -11.74 2.62 13.62
C SER A 131 -11.23 1.36 14.33
N ALA A 132 -11.48 0.18 13.76
CA ALA A 132 -10.98 -1.08 14.27
C ALA A 132 -9.44 -1.15 14.22
N LEU A 133 -8.84 -0.73 13.10
CA LEU A 133 -7.38 -0.64 12.98
C LEU A 133 -6.76 0.28 14.04
N PHE A 134 -7.37 1.45 14.29
CA PHE A 134 -6.87 2.36 15.33
C PHE A 134 -6.99 1.75 16.73
N ALA A 135 -8.06 1.01 17.02
CA ALA A 135 -8.22 0.31 18.30
C ALA A 135 -7.15 -0.76 18.48
N GLU A 136 -6.95 -1.62 17.48
CA GLU A 136 -5.92 -2.66 17.48
C GLU A 136 -4.52 -2.07 17.76
N ARG A 137 -4.17 -0.96 17.09
CA ARG A 137 -2.87 -0.32 17.27
C ARG A 137 -2.69 0.37 18.63
N ARG A 138 -3.77 0.78 19.31
CA ARG A 138 -3.71 1.31 20.67
C ARG A 138 -3.53 0.20 21.72
N GLU A 139 -4.06 -0.98 21.44
CA GLU A 139 -3.94 -2.16 22.31
C GLU A 139 -2.62 -2.92 22.11
N ALA A 140 -2.02 -2.81 20.93
CA ALA A 140 -0.76 -3.45 20.60
C ALA A 140 0.40 -2.92 21.46
N PRO A 141 1.24 -3.79 22.05
CA PRO A 141 2.48 -3.38 22.72
C PRO A 141 3.38 -2.61 21.75
N ALA A 142 4.06 -1.57 22.27
CA ALA A 142 5.00 -0.77 21.48
C ALA A 142 5.99 -1.69 20.74
N GLY A 143 5.95 -1.67 19.40
CA GLY A 143 6.81 -2.48 18.52
C GLY A 143 6.12 -3.63 17.76
N GLN A 144 4.82 -3.90 17.97
CA GLN A 144 4.08 -4.99 17.29
C GLN A 144 2.97 -4.52 16.34
N SER A 145 2.90 -3.22 15.99
CA SER A 145 1.82 -2.67 15.14
C SER A 145 1.93 -3.00 13.64
N GLY A 146 2.76 -3.98 13.28
CA GLY A 146 3.01 -4.39 11.90
C GLY A 146 2.73 -5.88 11.70
N GLY A 147 1.51 -6.21 11.30
CA GLY A 147 1.25 -7.44 10.57
C GLY A 147 0.39 -8.46 11.29
N ALA A 148 -0.92 -8.32 11.16
CA ALA A 148 -1.76 -9.32 10.50
C ALA A 148 -3.17 -8.75 10.40
N VAL A 149 -3.58 -8.26 9.23
CA VAL A 149 -5.01 -8.18 8.93
C VAL A 149 -5.43 -9.62 8.56
N PRO A 150 -6.50 -10.17 9.16
CA PRO A 150 -6.97 -11.53 8.89
C PRO A 150 -7.24 -11.80 7.41
#